data_AF-A0A7C9N7B4-F1
#
_entry.id   AF-A0A7C9N7B4-F1
#
_cell.length_a   1.000
_cell.length_b   1.000
_cell.length_c   1.000
_cell.angle_alpha   90.00
_cell.angle_beta   90.00
_cell.angle_gamma   90.00
#
_symmetry.space_group_name_H-M   'P 1'
#
loop_
_entity.id
_entity.type
_entity.pdbx_description
1 polymer ?
#
loop_
_entity_poly.entity_id
_entity_poly.type
_entity_poly.pdbx_seq_one_letter_code
_entity_poly.pdbx_strand_id
1 'polypeptide(L)'
;MWRQYLEPIHVAVILFPLLAIAMAVPLFAYHYHRYGAISRWQVFVNYSFYFYLLCAYFLIILPLPSRASVAALTTPTHNFHPLLVYYTFKATGFSLHNAATWIPTLHTAGFQQPFFNIMLTIPFGFYLHYYFKRGFFTTIVLSFCLSLFFEVTQLTGLYGLYVRPYRLFDVDDLLLNTTGGFIGWLGAPLFSWLLPSKERIETANAKRAHQVGLLRRFTAFVIDMLFVGTFTGIFMIGGLAFDHDPNMWLLLVLGLLLFVFIPQGLFKGTTIGLRAVYLQVKATNWRTASWLQVIIRNLVIYIPLILIGLGLQHIFNIHGQLTSFGLVGTFTVLTILIFMVDIVLAAMMPTYPLLFERLSHTTTISSFVTDEQQTAPIRKQSTPSSPKKNYTTRSERHQSR
;
A
#
# COMPACT_ATOMS: atom_id res chain seq x y z
N MET A 1 -11.71 -34.44 9.17
CA MET A 1 -11.03 -34.18 7.88
C MET A 1 -10.96 -32.69 7.54
N TRP A 2 -12.06 -31.93 7.52
CA TRP A 2 -12.03 -30.50 7.10
C TRP A 2 -11.24 -29.55 8.01
N ARG A 3 -11.13 -29.82 9.33
CA ARG A 3 -10.35 -28.98 10.26
C ARG A 3 -8.85 -28.90 9.91
N GLN A 4 -8.26 -29.96 9.34
CA GLN A 4 -6.84 -29.97 8.93
C GLN A 4 -6.55 -29.05 7.75
N TYR A 5 -7.55 -28.74 6.92
CA TYR A 5 -7.43 -27.82 5.80
C TYR A 5 -7.81 -26.36 6.19
N LEU A 6 -8.67 -26.18 7.20
CA LEU A 6 -9.15 -24.86 7.63
C LEU A 6 -8.15 -24.11 8.53
N GLU A 7 -7.38 -24.82 9.36
CA GLU A 7 -6.36 -24.25 10.25
C GLU A 7 -5.30 -23.41 9.49
N PRO A 8 -4.65 -23.92 8.43
CA PRO A 8 -3.74 -23.14 7.59
C PRO A 8 -4.38 -21.90 6.96
N ILE A 9 -5.63 -22.02 6.53
CA ILE A 9 -6.37 -20.92 5.87
C ILE A 9 -6.69 -19.83 6.89
N HIS A 10 -7.07 -20.17 8.12
CA HIS A 10 -7.32 -19.19 9.18
C HIS A 10 -6.03 -18.45 9.59
N VAL A 11 -4.93 -19.17 9.80
CA VAL A 11 -3.63 -18.56 10.11
C VAL A 11 -3.18 -17.64 8.98
N ALA A 12 -3.34 -18.08 7.73
CA ALA A 12 -3.08 -17.26 6.56
C ALA A 12 -3.95 -16.00 6.58
N VAL A 13 -5.27 -16.09 6.74
CA VAL A 13 -6.17 -14.93 6.74
C VAL A 13 -5.86 -13.91 7.84
N ILE A 14 -5.35 -14.34 9.00
CA ILE A 14 -5.00 -13.44 10.11
C ILE A 14 -3.61 -12.80 9.93
N LEU A 15 -2.60 -13.59 9.59
CA LEU A 15 -1.23 -13.09 9.41
C LEU A 15 -1.06 -12.34 8.08
N PHE A 16 -1.86 -12.69 7.08
CA PHE A 16 -1.76 -12.15 5.72
C PHE A 16 -1.86 -10.63 5.67
N PRO A 17 -2.88 -9.96 6.24
CA PRO A 17 -2.98 -8.51 6.16
C PRO A 17 -1.79 -7.80 6.81
N LEU A 18 -1.26 -8.34 7.92
CA LEU A 18 -0.13 -7.74 8.62
C LEU A 18 1.17 -7.86 7.80
N LEU A 19 1.46 -9.06 7.28
CA LEU A 19 2.63 -9.28 6.42
C LEU A 19 2.52 -8.50 5.11
N ALA A 20 1.33 -8.48 4.50
CA ALA A 20 1.07 -7.73 3.27
C ALA A 20 1.29 -6.23 3.48
N ILE A 21 0.80 -5.65 4.57
CA ILE A 21 1.05 -4.24 4.91
C ILE A 21 2.54 -4.01 5.14
N ALA A 22 3.21 -4.87 5.91
CA ALA A 22 4.63 -4.73 6.22
C ALA A 22 5.52 -4.76 4.96
N MET A 23 5.17 -5.59 3.96
CA MET A 23 5.88 -5.64 2.68
C MET A 23 5.46 -4.53 1.71
N ALA A 24 4.17 -4.17 1.70
CA ALA A 24 3.63 -3.19 0.76
C ALA A 24 4.04 -1.75 1.11
N VAL A 25 4.10 -1.39 2.39
CA VAL A 25 4.39 -0.01 2.84
C VAL A 25 5.76 0.48 2.34
N PRO A 26 6.89 -0.23 2.52
CA PRO A 26 8.19 0.23 2.03
C PRO A 26 8.24 0.35 0.50
N LEU A 27 7.59 -0.57 -0.21
CA LEU A 27 7.56 -0.59 -1.67
C LEU A 27 6.68 0.51 -2.26
N PHE A 28 5.55 0.80 -1.61
CA PHE A 28 4.73 1.96 -1.94
C PHE A 28 5.45 3.25 -1.60
N ALA A 29 6.16 3.34 -0.47
CA ALA A 29 6.99 4.50 -0.17
C ALA A 29 8.05 4.70 -1.27
N TYR A 30 8.78 3.65 -1.65
CA TYR A 30 9.77 3.71 -2.74
C TYR A 30 9.16 4.17 -4.06
N HIS A 31 8.05 3.55 -4.50
CA HIS A 31 7.37 3.94 -5.73
C HIS A 31 6.86 5.38 -5.66
N TYR A 32 6.29 5.77 -4.54
CA TYR A 32 5.81 7.14 -4.33
C TYR A 32 6.96 8.14 -4.42
N HIS A 33 8.10 7.84 -3.79
CA HIS A 33 9.28 8.68 -3.84
C HIS A 33 9.86 8.81 -5.25
N ARG A 34 9.81 7.73 -6.03
CA ARG A 34 10.31 7.72 -7.41
C ARG A 34 9.38 8.44 -8.40
N TYR A 35 8.07 8.32 -8.25
CA TYR A 35 7.10 8.77 -9.26
C TYR A 35 6.16 9.89 -8.82
N GLY A 36 6.21 10.31 -7.55
CA GLY A 36 5.45 11.43 -6.97
C GLY A 36 3.95 11.16 -6.74
N ALA A 37 3.41 10.12 -7.36
CA ALA A 37 2.04 9.64 -7.16
C ALA A 37 1.96 8.13 -7.43
N ILE A 38 0.95 7.50 -6.82
CA ILE A 38 0.60 6.11 -7.06
C ILE A 38 -0.87 6.07 -7.48
N SER A 39 -1.16 5.42 -8.60
CA SER A 39 -2.53 5.21 -9.04
C SER A 39 -3.20 4.13 -8.21
N ARG A 40 -4.53 4.25 -8.00
CA ARG A 40 -5.34 3.21 -7.35
C ARG A 40 -5.16 1.83 -8.00
N TRP A 41 -5.00 1.82 -9.32
CA TRP A 41 -4.77 0.60 -10.08
C TRP A 41 -3.41 -0.04 -9.78
N GLN A 42 -2.33 0.74 -9.67
CA GLN A 42 -1.04 0.20 -9.23
C GLN A 42 -1.10 -0.32 -7.81
N VAL A 43 -1.78 0.36 -6.90
CA VAL A 43 -1.99 -0.15 -5.53
C VAL A 43 -2.66 -1.51 -5.59
N PHE A 44 -3.75 -1.62 -6.36
CA PHE A 44 -4.49 -2.87 -6.55
C PHE A 44 -3.60 -3.99 -7.12
N VAL A 45 -2.94 -3.75 -8.24
CA VAL A 45 -2.09 -4.75 -8.93
C VAL A 45 -0.92 -5.21 -8.06
N ASN A 46 -0.25 -4.29 -7.35
CA ASN A 46 0.83 -4.66 -6.44
C ASN A 46 0.30 -5.45 -5.24
N TYR A 47 -0.79 -4.98 -4.64
CA TYR A 47 -1.42 -5.68 -3.52
C TYR A 47 -1.85 -7.10 -3.91
N SER A 48 -2.50 -7.26 -5.06
CA SER A 48 -2.93 -8.57 -5.55
C SER A 48 -1.75 -9.47 -5.92
N PHE A 49 -0.64 -8.91 -6.42
CA PHE A 49 0.58 -9.65 -6.68
C PHE A 49 1.23 -10.18 -5.40
N TYR A 50 1.36 -9.34 -4.37
CA TYR A 50 1.94 -9.76 -3.09
C TYR A 50 1.03 -10.75 -2.35
N PHE A 51 -0.28 -10.53 -2.40
CA PHE A 51 -1.26 -11.49 -1.88
C PHE A 51 -1.10 -12.84 -2.54
N TYR A 52 -1.05 -12.85 -3.88
CA TYR A 52 -0.82 -14.06 -4.65
C TYR A 52 0.47 -14.79 -4.23
N LEU A 53 1.62 -14.11 -4.15
CA LEU A 53 2.89 -14.74 -3.77
C LEU A 53 2.83 -15.36 -2.37
N LEU A 54 2.16 -14.68 -1.43
CA LEU A 54 2.00 -15.16 -0.07
C LEU A 54 1.05 -16.37 0.00
N CYS A 55 -0.05 -16.34 -0.76
CA CYS A 55 -0.92 -17.50 -0.92
C CYS A 55 -0.19 -18.69 -1.55
N ALA A 56 0.61 -18.46 -2.60
CA ALA A 56 1.39 -19.50 -3.25
C ALA A 56 2.38 -20.12 -2.27
N TYR A 57 3.12 -19.30 -1.52
CA TYR A 57 4.01 -19.77 -0.46
C TYR A 57 3.27 -20.61 0.58
N PHE A 58 2.12 -20.17 1.09
CA PHE A 58 1.38 -20.94 2.09
C PHE A 58 0.78 -22.24 1.55
N LEU A 59 0.25 -22.24 0.32
CA LEU A 59 -0.24 -23.47 -0.32
C LEU A 59 0.86 -24.52 -0.47
N ILE A 60 2.09 -24.07 -0.77
CA ILE A 60 3.24 -24.96 -0.95
C ILE A 60 3.86 -25.41 0.37
N ILE A 61 3.72 -24.66 1.47
CA ILE A 61 4.38 -24.97 2.74
C ILE A 61 3.45 -25.64 3.74
N LEU A 62 2.18 -25.25 3.80
CA LEU A 62 1.23 -25.73 4.80
C LEU A 62 0.48 -27.01 4.34
N PRO A 63 -0.12 -27.76 5.29
CA PRO A 63 0.04 -27.68 6.74
C PRO A 63 1.42 -28.16 7.21
N LEU A 64 1.91 -27.60 8.32
CA LEU A 64 3.15 -28.05 8.95
C LEU A 64 2.92 -29.33 9.78
N PRO A 65 3.58 -30.47 9.47
CA PRO A 65 3.47 -31.69 10.26
C PRO A 65 4.21 -31.58 11.61
N SER A 66 3.97 -32.53 12.53
CA SER A 66 4.70 -32.55 13.80
C SER A 66 6.16 -32.98 13.59
N ARG A 67 7.07 -32.48 14.43
CA ARG A 67 8.50 -32.84 14.33
C ARG A 67 8.72 -34.34 14.49
N ALA A 68 7.98 -34.98 15.39
CA ALA A 68 8.04 -36.42 15.60
C ALA A 68 7.61 -37.21 14.36
N SER A 69 6.53 -36.79 13.67
CA SER A 69 6.09 -37.49 12.46
C SER A 69 7.10 -37.36 11.32
N VAL A 70 7.74 -36.19 11.18
CA VAL A 70 8.76 -35.98 10.14
C VAL A 70 10.03 -36.79 10.42
N ALA A 71 10.45 -36.88 11.69
CA ALA A 71 11.60 -37.69 12.09
C ALA A 71 11.41 -39.19 11.81
N ALA A 72 10.17 -39.67 11.84
CA ALA A 72 9.82 -41.07 11.58
C ALA A 72 9.69 -41.43 10.08
N LEU A 73 9.71 -40.45 9.17
CA LEU A 73 9.57 -40.72 7.74
C LEU A 73 10.76 -41.53 7.22
N THR A 74 10.52 -42.44 6.28
CA THR A 74 11.54 -43.20 5.52
C THR A 74 11.45 -42.98 4.01
N THR A 75 10.54 -42.11 3.56
CA THR A 75 10.32 -41.78 2.15
C THR A 75 11.55 -41.11 1.52
N PRO A 76 11.72 -41.14 0.19
CA PRO A 76 12.76 -40.38 -0.51
C PRO A 76 12.69 -38.88 -0.21
N THR A 77 13.84 -38.21 -0.22
CA THR A 77 13.94 -36.74 -0.03
C THR A 77 13.95 -35.96 -1.33
N HIS A 78 14.31 -36.59 -2.45
CA HIS A 78 14.41 -35.96 -3.76
C HIS A 78 14.01 -36.89 -4.90
N ASN A 79 13.50 -36.31 -5.98
CA ASN A 79 13.35 -36.92 -7.30
C ASN A 79 14.10 -36.07 -8.33
N PHE A 80 15.17 -36.64 -8.90
CA PHE A 80 15.95 -36.02 -9.99
C PHE A 80 15.67 -36.64 -11.36
N HIS A 81 14.66 -37.52 -11.48
CA HIS A 81 14.28 -38.10 -12.76
C HIS A 81 13.26 -37.18 -13.46
N PRO A 82 13.67 -36.46 -14.51
CA PRO A 82 12.74 -35.60 -15.23
C PRO A 82 11.70 -36.43 -15.98
N LEU A 83 10.52 -35.85 -16.17
CA LEU A 83 9.37 -36.40 -16.89
C LEU A 83 8.72 -37.63 -16.23
N LEU A 84 8.96 -37.88 -14.94
CA LEU A 84 8.23 -38.91 -14.20
C LEU A 84 6.73 -38.62 -14.20
N VAL A 85 6.35 -37.34 -14.11
CA VAL A 85 4.97 -36.87 -14.20
C VAL A 85 4.23 -37.36 -15.44
N TYR A 86 4.91 -37.52 -16.57
CA TYR A 86 4.31 -38.06 -17.80
C TYR A 86 3.93 -39.52 -17.64
N TYR A 87 4.79 -40.33 -17.03
CA TYR A 87 4.52 -41.74 -16.78
C TYR A 87 3.42 -41.92 -15.74
N THR A 88 3.42 -41.11 -14.68
CA THR A 88 2.34 -41.08 -13.68
C THR A 88 1.00 -40.70 -14.30
N PHE A 89 0.99 -39.74 -15.22
CA PHE A 89 -0.23 -39.38 -15.96
C PHE A 89 -0.70 -40.51 -16.88
N LYS A 90 0.20 -41.17 -17.62
CA LYS A 90 -0.18 -42.35 -18.45
C LYS A 90 -0.77 -43.48 -17.62
N ALA A 91 -0.24 -43.70 -16.42
CA ALA A 91 -0.71 -44.76 -15.53
C ALA A 91 -2.15 -44.55 -15.03
N THR A 92 -2.74 -43.36 -15.23
CA THR A 92 -4.16 -43.10 -14.92
C THR A 92 -5.13 -43.84 -15.84
N GLY A 93 -4.66 -44.32 -17.00
CA GLY A 93 -5.50 -44.97 -17.99
C GLY A 93 -6.29 -43.99 -18.88
N PHE A 94 -5.93 -42.71 -18.86
CA PHE A 94 -6.55 -41.69 -19.71
C PHE A 94 -6.49 -42.05 -21.19
N SER A 95 -7.63 -41.98 -21.87
CA SER A 95 -7.74 -42.17 -23.31
C SER A 95 -8.63 -41.10 -23.94
N LEU A 96 -8.09 -40.41 -24.96
CA LEU A 96 -8.85 -39.44 -25.75
C LEU A 96 -10.05 -40.08 -26.47
N HIS A 97 -9.95 -41.37 -26.81
CA HIS A 97 -11.00 -42.11 -27.53
C HIS A 97 -12.07 -42.69 -26.61
N ASN A 98 -11.87 -42.64 -25.29
CA ASN A 98 -12.82 -43.15 -24.32
C ASN A 98 -13.19 -42.07 -23.28
N ALA A 99 -14.29 -41.37 -23.54
CA ALA A 99 -14.79 -40.31 -22.67
C ALA A 99 -15.07 -40.76 -21.23
N ALA A 100 -15.35 -42.05 -21.00
CA ALA A 100 -15.55 -42.59 -19.65
C ALA A 100 -14.30 -42.48 -18.77
N THR A 101 -13.11 -42.33 -19.37
CA THR A 101 -11.84 -42.18 -18.64
C THR A 101 -11.56 -40.74 -18.19
N TRP A 102 -12.27 -39.75 -18.73
CA TRP A 102 -11.92 -38.33 -18.52
C TRP A 102 -12.18 -37.86 -17.10
N ILE A 103 -13.42 -38.02 -16.61
CA ILE A 103 -13.79 -37.60 -15.25
C ILE A 103 -12.96 -38.35 -14.20
N PRO A 104 -12.81 -39.70 -14.25
CA PRO A 104 -11.96 -40.41 -13.31
C PRO A 104 -10.51 -39.89 -13.28
N THR A 105 -9.93 -39.57 -14.44
CA THR A 105 -8.56 -39.05 -14.54
C THR A 105 -8.40 -37.75 -13.75
N LEU A 106 -9.38 -36.84 -13.77
CA LEU A 106 -9.34 -35.57 -13.02
C LEU A 106 -9.25 -35.76 -11.49
N HIS A 107 -9.66 -36.93 -10.99
CA HIS A 107 -9.62 -37.29 -9.57
C HIS A 107 -8.34 -38.04 -9.18
N THR A 108 -7.42 -38.30 -10.12
CA THR A 108 -6.15 -38.98 -9.84
C THR A 108 -5.04 -37.99 -9.49
N ALA A 109 -4.10 -38.44 -8.64
CA ALA A 109 -2.91 -37.67 -8.30
C ALA A 109 -2.05 -37.36 -9.55
N GLY A 110 -2.00 -38.29 -10.51
CA GLY A 110 -1.27 -38.13 -11.77
C GLY A 110 -1.77 -36.99 -12.65
N PHE A 111 -3.01 -36.53 -12.47
CA PHE A 111 -3.50 -35.30 -13.10
C PHE A 111 -3.43 -34.09 -12.15
N GLN A 112 -3.90 -34.25 -10.91
CA GLN A 112 -4.09 -33.12 -10.00
C GLN A 112 -2.77 -32.41 -9.66
N GLN A 113 -1.71 -33.16 -9.34
CA GLN A 113 -0.41 -32.56 -8.99
C GLN A 113 0.14 -31.69 -10.13
N PRO A 114 0.34 -32.20 -11.37
CA PRO A 114 0.81 -31.38 -12.48
C PRO A 114 -0.09 -30.20 -12.80
N PHE A 115 -1.41 -30.42 -12.78
CA PHE A 115 -2.38 -29.39 -13.09
C PHE A 115 -2.30 -28.21 -12.11
N PHE A 116 -2.29 -28.49 -10.80
CA PHE A 116 -2.23 -27.43 -9.79
C PHE A 116 -0.87 -26.73 -9.74
N ASN A 117 0.24 -27.42 -9.98
CA ASN A 117 1.55 -26.77 -10.07
C ASN A 117 1.62 -25.77 -11.24
N ILE A 118 1.12 -26.17 -12.42
CA ILE A 118 0.98 -25.26 -13.56
C ILE A 118 0.07 -24.08 -13.20
N MET A 119 -1.13 -24.33 -12.66
CA MET A 119 -2.08 -23.27 -12.32
C MET A 119 -1.52 -22.27 -11.30
N LEU A 120 -0.75 -22.76 -10.33
CA LEU A 120 -0.20 -21.96 -9.25
C LEU A 120 0.72 -20.83 -9.76
N THR A 121 1.40 -21.05 -10.88
CA THR A 121 2.41 -20.14 -11.43
C THR A 121 1.96 -19.34 -12.65
N ILE A 122 0.78 -19.65 -13.21
CA ILE A 122 0.14 -18.83 -14.25
C ILE A 122 0.02 -17.35 -13.84
N PRO A 123 -0.49 -16.99 -12.65
CA PRO A 123 -0.56 -15.58 -12.26
C PRO A 123 0.81 -14.91 -12.24
N PHE A 124 1.87 -15.60 -11.79
CA PHE A 124 3.21 -15.04 -11.77
C PHE A 124 3.70 -14.63 -13.16
N GLY A 125 3.59 -15.55 -14.13
CA GLY A 125 3.91 -15.27 -15.54
C GLY A 125 3.11 -14.10 -16.11
N PHE A 126 1.82 -14.05 -15.76
CA PHE A 126 0.94 -12.95 -16.15
C PHE A 126 1.43 -11.60 -15.62
N TYR A 127 1.73 -11.48 -14.32
CA TYR A 127 2.23 -10.24 -13.73
C TYR A 127 3.59 -9.83 -14.32
N LEU A 128 4.49 -10.79 -14.55
CA LEU A 128 5.79 -10.53 -15.16
C LEU A 128 5.66 -9.87 -16.53
N HIS A 129 4.78 -10.38 -17.38
CA HIS A 129 4.50 -9.78 -18.68
C HIS A 129 3.74 -8.45 -18.56
N TYR A 130 2.57 -8.48 -17.91
CA TYR A 130 1.63 -7.37 -17.89
C TYR A 130 2.19 -6.15 -17.15
N TYR A 131 2.63 -6.33 -15.90
CA TYR A 131 3.00 -5.24 -15.00
C TYR A 131 4.52 -4.95 -15.04
N PHE A 132 5.34 -5.99 -14.93
CA PHE A 132 6.81 -5.83 -14.88
C PHE A 132 7.47 -5.76 -16.26
N LYS A 133 6.70 -5.92 -17.35
CA LYS A 133 7.17 -5.82 -18.74
C LYS A 133 8.38 -6.72 -19.04
N ARG A 134 8.39 -7.93 -18.48
CA ARG A 134 9.45 -8.92 -18.69
C ARG A 134 9.19 -9.72 -19.97
N GLY A 135 10.26 -9.94 -20.73
CA GLY A 135 10.24 -10.78 -21.93
C GLY A 135 10.12 -12.27 -21.60
N PHE A 136 9.99 -13.08 -22.65
CA PHE A 136 9.85 -14.53 -22.56
C PHE A 136 10.96 -15.17 -21.72
N PHE A 137 12.24 -14.98 -22.10
CA PHE A 137 13.37 -15.60 -21.41
C PHE A 137 13.45 -15.21 -19.93
N THR A 138 13.28 -13.93 -19.62
CA THR A 138 13.27 -13.48 -18.22
C THR A 138 12.12 -14.10 -17.42
N THR A 139 10.97 -14.31 -18.05
CA THR A 139 9.81 -14.91 -17.38
C THR A 139 10.04 -16.39 -17.09
N ILE A 140 10.62 -17.14 -18.03
CA ILE A 140 11.05 -18.53 -17.80
C ILE A 140 12.03 -18.62 -16.64
N VAL A 141 13.11 -17.81 -16.68
CA VAL A 141 14.14 -17.84 -15.63
C VAL A 141 13.57 -17.48 -14.27
N LEU A 142 12.76 -16.41 -14.18
CA LEU A 142 12.16 -16.01 -12.90
C LEU A 142 11.16 -17.05 -12.37
N SER A 143 10.40 -17.71 -13.26
CA SER A 143 9.45 -18.75 -12.85
C SER A 143 10.18 -19.99 -12.36
N PHE A 144 11.27 -20.36 -13.02
CA PHE A 144 12.18 -21.40 -12.56
C PHE A 144 12.80 -21.04 -11.20
N CYS A 145 13.30 -19.82 -11.02
CA CYS A 145 13.85 -19.38 -9.73
C CYS A 145 12.80 -19.36 -8.62
N LEU A 146 11.56 -18.97 -8.92
CA LEU A 146 10.46 -19.02 -7.97
C LEU A 146 10.15 -20.47 -7.55
N SER A 147 10.09 -21.38 -8.53
CA SER A 147 9.91 -22.80 -8.24
C SER A 147 11.07 -23.37 -7.44
N LEU A 148 12.30 -23.04 -7.81
CA LEU A 148 13.50 -23.49 -7.11
C LEU A 148 13.53 -22.97 -5.68
N PHE A 149 13.11 -21.73 -5.45
CA PHE A 149 12.97 -21.18 -4.11
C PHE A 149 12.03 -22.03 -3.25
N PHE A 150 10.88 -22.45 -3.79
CA PHE A 150 9.94 -23.32 -3.09
C PHE A 150 10.52 -24.71 -2.80
N GLU A 151 11.10 -25.34 -3.82
CA GLU A 151 11.70 -26.67 -3.68
C GLU A 151 12.87 -26.67 -2.68
N VAL A 152 13.75 -25.67 -2.73
CA VAL A 152 14.85 -25.50 -1.76
C VAL A 152 14.32 -25.23 -0.36
N THR A 153 13.27 -24.42 -0.23
CA THR A 153 12.61 -24.17 1.06
C THR A 153 12.13 -25.48 1.71
N GLN A 154 11.60 -26.41 0.92
CA GLN A 154 11.17 -27.73 1.41
C GLN A 154 12.35 -28.69 1.64
N LEU A 155 13.32 -28.72 0.72
CA LEU A 155 14.51 -29.57 0.80
C LEU A 155 15.40 -29.23 1.99
N THR A 156 15.40 -27.97 2.44
CA THR A 156 16.08 -27.58 3.68
C THR A 156 15.33 -28.02 4.93
N GLY A 157 14.17 -28.68 4.79
CA GLY A 157 13.29 -29.03 5.91
C GLY A 157 12.68 -27.79 6.57
N LEU A 158 12.42 -26.75 5.77
CA LEU A 158 12.14 -25.39 6.23
C LEU A 158 13.24 -24.89 7.17
N TYR A 159 14.43 -24.68 6.59
CA TYR A 159 15.56 -24.01 7.24
C TYR A 159 16.01 -24.65 8.56
N GLY A 160 15.96 -25.98 8.64
CA GLY A 160 16.38 -26.74 9.83
C GLY A 160 15.33 -26.82 10.95
N LEU A 161 14.09 -26.37 10.71
CA LEU A 161 12.99 -26.57 11.66
C LEU A 161 12.65 -28.07 11.84
N TYR A 162 12.87 -28.86 10.79
CA TYR A 162 12.77 -30.31 10.79
C TYR A 162 14.14 -30.97 10.57
N VAL A 163 14.32 -32.17 11.12
CA VAL A 163 15.54 -32.99 10.97
C VAL A 163 15.74 -33.45 9.52
N ARG A 164 14.66 -33.48 8.72
CA ARG A 164 14.67 -33.85 7.31
C ARG A 164 13.53 -33.16 6.54
N PRO A 165 13.56 -33.13 5.18
CA PRO A 165 12.45 -32.66 4.37
C PRO A 165 11.16 -33.41 4.68
N TYR A 166 10.06 -32.68 4.84
CA TYR A 166 8.72 -33.26 5.02
C TYR A 166 7.94 -33.39 3.71
N ARG A 167 8.46 -32.82 2.62
CA ARG A 167 7.98 -32.98 1.24
C ARG A 167 9.17 -33.35 0.35
N LEU A 168 8.87 -34.06 -0.74
CA LEU A 168 9.83 -34.51 -1.73
C LEU A 168 10.27 -33.31 -2.57
N PHE A 169 11.58 -33.08 -2.72
CA PHE A 169 12.08 -32.16 -3.75
C PHE A 169 11.87 -32.80 -5.13
N ASP A 170 11.14 -32.16 -6.04
CA ASP A 170 10.82 -32.76 -7.34
C ASP A 170 11.25 -31.87 -8.52
N VAL A 171 12.12 -32.41 -9.39
CA VAL A 171 12.53 -31.71 -10.62
C VAL A 171 11.37 -31.51 -11.59
N ASP A 172 10.36 -32.39 -11.56
CA ASP A 172 9.16 -32.20 -12.37
C ASP A 172 8.35 -31.00 -11.91
N ASP A 173 8.33 -30.70 -10.61
CA ASP A 173 7.64 -29.52 -10.09
C ASP A 173 8.31 -28.24 -10.61
N LEU A 174 9.64 -28.21 -10.76
CA LEU A 174 10.36 -27.12 -11.42
C LEU A 174 9.89 -26.92 -12.88
N LEU A 175 9.74 -28.01 -13.64
CA LEU A 175 9.30 -27.97 -15.03
C LEU A 175 7.84 -27.49 -15.14
N LEU A 176 6.95 -28.02 -14.30
CA LEU A 176 5.53 -27.70 -14.28
C LEU A 176 5.29 -26.24 -13.89
N ASN A 177 5.94 -25.77 -12.82
CA ASN A 177 5.84 -24.39 -12.36
C ASN A 177 6.45 -23.40 -13.38
N THR A 178 7.54 -23.78 -14.04
CA THR A 178 8.10 -22.97 -15.14
C THR A 178 7.13 -22.91 -16.32
N THR A 179 6.46 -24.02 -16.63
CA THR A 179 5.44 -24.11 -17.68
C THR A 179 4.20 -23.26 -17.35
N GLY A 180 3.76 -23.24 -16.10
CA GLY A 180 2.69 -22.34 -15.67
C GLY A 180 3.06 -20.87 -15.83
N GLY A 181 4.28 -20.48 -15.44
CA GLY A 181 4.81 -19.14 -15.71
C GLY A 181 4.85 -18.78 -17.19
N PHE A 182 5.21 -19.73 -18.06
CA PHE A 182 5.13 -19.56 -19.51
C PHE A 182 3.69 -19.36 -20.01
N ILE A 183 2.75 -20.20 -19.59
CA ILE A 183 1.33 -20.09 -19.96
C ILE A 183 0.75 -18.75 -19.50
N GLY A 184 1.09 -18.31 -18.29
CA GLY A 184 0.72 -16.99 -17.78
C GLY A 184 1.24 -15.84 -18.64
N TRP A 185 2.50 -15.93 -19.08
CA TRP A 185 3.10 -14.95 -19.97
C TRP A 185 2.40 -14.90 -21.34
N LEU A 186 2.08 -16.05 -21.92
CA LEU A 186 1.31 -16.14 -23.18
C LEU A 186 -0.13 -15.62 -23.03
N GLY A 187 -0.75 -15.86 -21.88
CA GLY A 187 -2.10 -15.39 -21.58
C GLY A 187 -2.18 -13.88 -21.34
N ALA A 188 -1.09 -13.22 -20.93
CA ALA A 188 -1.12 -11.80 -20.58
C ALA A 188 -1.61 -10.87 -21.70
N PRO A 189 -1.14 -11.00 -22.97
CA PRO A 189 -1.70 -10.26 -24.09
C PRO A 189 -3.22 -10.44 -24.27
N LEU A 190 -3.76 -11.65 -24.05
CA LEU A 190 -5.18 -11.94 -24.24
C LEU A 190 -6.10 -11.17 -23.30
N PHE A 191 -5.60 -10.78 -22.13
CA PHE A 191 -6.36 -9.97 -21.16
C PHE A 191 -5.87 -8.52 -21.06
N SER A 192 -4.81 -8.16 -21.79
CA SER A 192 -4.20 -6.83 -21.73
C SER A 192 -5.15 -5.70 -22.19
N TRP A 193 -6.13 -6.02 -23.03
CA TRP A 193 -7.15 -5.07 -23.48
C TRP A 193 -8.14 -4.67 -22.38
N LEU A 194 -8.34 -5.51 -21.36
CA LEU A 194 -9.23 -5.23 -20.22
C LEU A 194 -8.53 -4.37 -19.16
N LEU A 195 -7.19 -4.41 -19.12
CA LEU A 195 -6.40 -3.79 -18.06
C LEU A 195 -5.74 -2.48 -18.53
N PRO A 196 -5.59 -1.47 -17.67
CA PRO A 196 -4.85 -0.25 -17.98
C PRO A 196 -3.40 -0.55 -18.42
N SER A 197 -2.94 0.11 -19.48
CA SER A 197 -1.53 0.04 -19.89
C SER A 197 -0.62 0.76 -18.90
N LYS A 198 0.65 0.34 -18.83
CA LYS A 198 1.67 0.95 -17.96
C LYS A 198 1.88 2.44 -18.30
N GLU A 199 1.91 2.78 -19.57
CA GLU A 199 2.01 4.17 -20.05
C GLU A 199 0.82 5.03 -19.59
N ARG A 200 -0.41 4.50 -19.68
CA ARG A 200 -1.61 5.21 -19.21
C ARG A 200 -1.58 5.43 -17.70
N ILE A 201 -1.04 4.48 -16.95
CA ILE A 201 -0.84 4.58 -15.51
C ILE A 201 0.22 5.66 -15.20
N GLU A 202 1.36 5.63 -15.87
CA GLU A 202 2.46 6.57 -15.67
C GLU A 202 2.06 8.01 -16.00
N THR A 203 1.40 8.22 -17.14
CA THR A 203 0.86 9.54 -17.53
C THR A 203 -0.20 10.05 -16.54
N ALA A 204 -1.07 9.16 -16.03
CA ALA A 204 -2.04 9.51 -15.00
C ALA A 204 -1.35 9.87 -13.66
N ASN A 205 -0.26 9.18 -13.30
CA ASN A 205 0.52 9.49 -12.12
C ASN A 205 1.25 10.81 -12.24
N ALA A 206 1.90 11.10 -13.37
CA ALA A 206 2.58 12.37 -13.60
C ALA A 206 1.62 13.56 -13.40
N LYS A 207 0.39 13.46 -13.92
CA LYS A 207 -0.66 14.47 -13.70
C LYS A 207 -1.06 14.59 -12.22
N ARG A 208 -1.17 13.45 -11.51
CA ARG A 208 -1.54 13.41 -10.09
C ARG A 208 -0.41 13.81 -9.15
N ALA A 209 0.85 13.68 -9.55
CA ALA A 209 2.01 14.01 -8.72
C ALA A 209 1.99 15.49 -8.30
N HIS A 210 1.48 16.37 -9.16
CA HIS A 210 1.31 17.79 -8.86
C HIS A 210 -0.02 18.13 -8.17
N GLN A 211 -0.96 17.19 -8.09
CA GLN A 211 -2.22 17.37 -7.37
C GLN A 211 -2.06 17.05 -5.88
N VAL A 212 -2.64 17.89 -5.03
CA VAL A 212 -2.59 17.72 -3.58
C VAL A 212 -3.94 17.22 -3.07
N GLY A 213 -4.10 15.90 -3.05
CA GLY A 213 -5.31 15.25 -2.52
C GLY A 213 -5.37 15.18 -0.98
N LEU A 214 -6.56 14.95 -0.44
CA LEU A 214 -6.79 14.80 1.00
C LEU A 214 -5.97 13.66 1.62
N LEU A 215 -5.91 12.49 0.97
CA LEU A 215 -5.15 11.35 1.48
C LEU A 215 -3.66 11.69 1.67
N ARG A 216 -3.06 12.41 0.72
CA ARG A 216 -1.65 12.85 0.80
C ARG A 216 -1.41 13.82 1.94
N ARG A 217 -2.35 14.76 2.17
CA ARG A 217 -2.31 15.70 3.31
C ARG A 217 -2.46 14.96 4.64
N PHE A 218 -3.38 14.00 4.70
CA PHE A 218 -3.59 13.16 5.87
C PHE A 218 -2.36 12.29 6.18
N THR A 219 -1.72 11.71 5.17
CA THR A 219 -0.46 10.97 5.34
C THR A 219 0.64 11.86 5.92
N ALA A 220 0.81 13.09 5.44
CA ALA A 220 1.76 14.04 6.02
C ALA A 220 1.45 14.31 7.51
N PHE A 221 0.17 14.57 7.81
CA PHE A 221 -0.29 14.80 9.18
C PHE A 221 -0.01 13.61 10.10
N VAL A 222 -0.31 12.38 9.66
CA VAL A 222 -0.04 11.16 10.43
C VAL A 222 1.45 11.01 10.71
N ILE A 223 2.32 11.23 9.71
CA ILE A 223 3.77 11.16 9.90
C ILE A 223 4.23 12.20 10.92
N ASP A 224 3.78 13.45 10.81
CA ASP A 224 4.14 14.50 11.79
C ASP A 224 3.65 14.13 13.20
N MET A 225 2.44 13.60 13.34
CA MET A 225 1.91 13.13 14.64
C MET A 225 2.65 11.92 15.20
N LEU A 226 3.19 11.03 14.36
CA LEU A 226 4.05 9.94 14.82
C LEU A 226 5.32 10.49 15.48
N PHE A 227 5.98 11.49 14.88
CA PHE A 227 7.16 12.12 15.51
C PHE A 227 6.82 12.84 16.82
N VAL A 228 5.71 13.60 16.85
CA VAL A 228 5.24 14.28 18.08
C VAL A 228 4.88 13.26 19.17
N GLY A 229 4.19 12.17 18.79
CA GLY A 229 3.79 11.09 19.68
C GLY A 229 4.99 10.30 20.21
N THR A 230 5.96 9.96 19.35
CA THR A 230 7.21 9.30 19.76
C THR A 230 8.02 10.17 20.70
N PHE A 231 8.16 11.47 20.42
CA PHE A 231 8.81 12.42 21.33
C PHE A 231 8.12 12.42 22.69
N THR A 232 6.79 12.62 22.71
CA THR A 232 6.01 12.65 23.96
C THR A 232 6.16 11.32 24.72
N GLY A 233 6.01 10.18 24.04
CA GLY A 233 6.10 8.85 24.64
C GLY A 233 7.48 8.54 25.25
N ILE A 234 8.57 8.93 24.58
CA ILE A 234 9.93 8.76 25.12
C ILE A 234 10.09 9.53 26.44
N PHE A 235 9.65 10.79 26.49
CA PHE A 235 9.75 11.59 27.71
C PHE A 235 8.83 11.07 28.83
N MET A 236 7.62 10.60 28.50
CA MET A 236 6.72 9.98 29.49
C MET A 236 7.33 8.70 30.07
N ILE A 237 7.87 7.81 29.22
CA ILE A 237 8.54 6.57 29.67
C ILE A 237 9.79 6.90 30.50
N GLY A 238 10.58 7.89 30.06
CA GLY A 238 11.73 8.36 30.82
C GLY A 238 11.35 8.92 32.18
N GLY A 239 10.29 9.73 32.26
CA GLY A 239 9.74 10.22 33.52
C GLY A 239 9.43 9.08 34.49
N LEU A 240 8.69 8.07 34.03
CA LEU A 240 8.39 6.87 34.81
C LEU A 240 9.66 6.13 35.26
N ALA A 241 10.70 6.07 34.43
CA ALA A 241 11.96 5.42 34.76
C ALA A 241 12.80 6.18 35.82
N PHE A 242 12.52 7.46 36.04
CA PHE A 242 13.24 8.34 36.97
C PHE A 242 12.33 8.94 38.06
N ASP A 243 11.18 8.31 38.33
CA ASP A 243 10.17 8.77 39.32
C ASP A 243 9.77 10.25 39.16
N HIS A 244 9.73 10.71 37.91
CA HIS A 244 9.23 12.03 37.53
C HIS A 244 7.90 11.88 36.79
N ASP A 245 7.00 12.86 36.93
CA ASP A 245 5.73 12.88 36.20
C ASP A 245 5.69 14.07 35.23
N PRO A 246 6.22 13.91 34.00
CA PRO A 246 6.24 14.98 33.02
C PRO A 246 4.82 15.39 32.63
N ASN A 247 4.60 16.70 32.52
CA ASN A 247 3.31 17.20 32.04
C ASN A 247 3.12 16.85 30.55
N MET A 248 2.24 15.89 30.27
CA MET A 248 1.91 15.42 28.92
C MET A 248 1.50 16.55 27.96
N TRP A 249 0.72 17.53 28.42
CA TRP A 249 0.27 18.64 27.58
C TRP A 249 1.41 19.57 27.20
N LEU A 250 2.32 19.85 28.14
CA LEU A 250 3.54 20.60 27.86
C LEU A 250 4.40 19.86 26.82
N LEU A 251 4.60 18.55 27.00
CA LEU A 251 5.35 17.72 26.04
C LEU A 251 4.71 17.70 24.65
N LEU A 252 3.38 17.62 24.57
CA LEU A 252 2.65 17.66 23.31
C LEU A 252 2.83 19.02 22.60
N VAL A 253 2.71 20.13 23.34
CA VAL A 253 2.95 21.48 22.80
C VAL A 253 4.40 21.63 22.33
N LEU A 254 5.37 21.18 23.14
CA LEU A 254 6.80 21.20 22.76
C LEU A 254 7.05 20.34 21.52
N GLY A 255 6.45 19.15 21.44
CA GLY A 255 6.53 18.27 20.28
C GLY A 255 5.97 18.95 19.03
N LEU A 256 4.78 19.55 19.11
CA LEU A 256 4.21 20.33 18.00
C LEU A 256 5.12 21.48 17.57
N LEU A 257 5.69 22.22 18.53
CA LEU A 257 6.63 23.29 18.23
C LEU A 257 7.86 22.77 17.49
N LEU A 258 8.50 21.71 18.02
CA LEU A 258 9.75 21.14 17.50
C LEU A 258 9.59 20.46 16.15
N PHE A 259 8.50 19.71 15.93
CA PHE A 259 8.32 18.89 14.73
C PHE A 259 7.40 19.52 13.67
N VAL A 260 6.58 20.49 14.04
CA VAL A 260 5.62 21.12 13.11
C VAL A 260 5.88 22.62 12.94
N PHE A 261 5.70 23.44 13.98
CA PHE A 261 5.73 24.91 13.83
C PHE A 261 7.11 25.43 13.43
N ILE A 262 8.16 25.04 14.16
CA ILE A 262 9.54 25.49 13.90
C ILE A 262 10.02 25.01 12.52
N PRO A 263 9.93 23.71 12.16
CA PRO A 263 10.33 23.25 10.83
C PRO A 263 9.58 23.95 9.71
N GLN A 264 8.27 24.16 9.86
CA GLN A 264 7.48 24.80 8.81
C GLN A 264 7.87 26.26 8.59
N GLY A 265 8.25 27.01 9.64
CA GLY A 265 8.77 28.36 9.47
C GLY A 265 10.20 28.41 8.91
N LEU A 266 11.11 27.59 9.44
CA LEU A 266 12.52 27.59 9.04
C LEU A 266 12.76 27.00 7.65
N PHE A 267 12.02 25.95 7.30
CA PHE A 267 12.22 25.21 6.06
C PHE A 267 11.18 25.54 4.98
N LYS A 268 10.91 26.84 4.82
CA LYS A 268 10.09 27.39 3.74
C LYS A 268 8.70 26.72 3.62
N GLY A 269 8.06 26.37 4.73
CA GLY A 269 6.73 25.76 4.74
C GLY A 269 6.71 24.24 4.71
N THR A 270 7.79 23.56 5.12
CA THR A 270 7.86 22.08 5.12
C THR A 270 8.11 21.50 6.52
N THR A 271 7.48 20.37 6.81
CA THR A 271 7.71 19.50 7.98
C THR A 271 8.28 18.15 7.51
N ILE A 272 8.59 17.24 8.43
CA ILE A 272 9.06 15.89 8.09
C ILE A 272 7.97 15.16 7.29
N GLY A 273 6.73 15.19 7.77
CA GLY A 273 5.58 14.59 7.11
C GLY A 273 5.29 15.20 5.76
N LEU A 274 5.31 16.54 5.64
CA LEU A 274 5.11 17.20 4.35
C LEU A 274 6.20 16.83 3.33
N ARG A 275 7.48 16.76 3.76
CA ARG A 275 8.58 16.33 2.87
C ARG A 275 8.45 14.88 2.43
N ALA A 276 8.06 13.98 3.34
CA ALA A 276 7.87 12.57 3.06
C ALA A 276 6.87 12.35 1.91
N VAL A 277 5.91 13.26 1.73
CA VAL A 277 4.95 13.21 0.62
C VAL A 277 5.12 14.33 -0.41
N TYR A 278 6.30 14.95 -0.55
CA TYR A 278 6.57 16.06 -1.48
C TYR A 278 5.50 17.17 -1.46
N LEU A 279 5.16 17.64 -0.27
CA LEU A 279 4.27 18.78 -0.04
C LEU A 279 5.04 19.95 0.59
N GLN A 280 4.54 21.14 0.29
CA GLN A 280 5.04 22.39 0.85
C GLN A 280 3.90 23.38 1.03
N VAL A 281 3.93 24.14 2.13
CA VAL A 281 3.00 25.23 2.39
C VAL A 281 3.56 26.53 1.81
N LYS A 282 2.72 27.23 1.07
CA LYS A 282 3.00 28.56 0.50
C LYS A 282 1.90 29.53 0.89
N ALA A 283 2.20 30.82 0.86
CA ALA A 283 1.16 31.83 0.88
C ALA A 283 0.33 31.77 -0.42
N THR A 284 -0.91 32.26 -0.41
CA THR A 284 -1.78 32.32 -1.61
C THR A 284 -1.18 33.11 -2.77
N ASN A 285 -0.23 34.00 -2.50
CA ASN A 285 0.55 34.73 -3.50
C ASN A 285 1.79 33.96 -4.01
N TRP A 286 1.90 32.66 -3.72
CA TRP A 286 2.99 31.76 -4.11
C TRP A 286 4.36 32.04 -3.48
N ARG A 287 4.45 33.02 -2.56
CA ARG A 287 5.66 33.27 -1.76
C ARG A 287 5.76 32.32 -0.57
N THR A 288 6.90 32.36 0.13
CA THR A 288 7.06 31.67 1.41
C THR A 288 6.01 32.19 2.40
N ALA A 289 5.32 31.27 3.07
CA ALA A 289 4.35 31.64 4.10
C ALA A 289 5.06 32.37 5.25
N SER A 290 4.45 33.42 5.79
CA SER A 290 4.99 34.11 6.96
C SER A 290 4.76 33.29 8.23
N TRP A 291 5.51 33.60 9.30
CA TRP A 291 5.34 32.94 10.61
C TRP A 291 3.91 33.06 11.14
N LEU A 292 3.28 34.22 11.00
CA LEU A 292 1.89 34.42 11.43
C LEU A 292 0.93 33.49 10.67
N GLN A 293 1.11 33.34 9.36
CA GLN A 293 0.29 32.43 8.55
C GLN A 293 0.50 30.97 8.95
N VAL A 294 1.74 30.57 9.22
CA VAL A 294 2.07 29.21 9.71
C VAL A 294 1.41 28.96 11.07
N ILE A 295 1.50 29.92 11.99
CA ILE A 295 0.88 29.82 13.32
C ILE A 295 -0.64 29.68 13.19
N ILE A 296 -1.31 30.60 12.51
CA ILE A 296 -2.77 30.55 12.33
C ILE A 296 -3.20 29.23 11.70
N ARG A 297 -2.50 28.80 10.63
CA ARG A 297 -2.79 27.54 9.94
C ARG A 297 -2.77 26.35 10.91
N ASN A 298 -1.71 26.22 11.70
CA ASN A 298 -1.55 25.09 12.60
C ASN A 298 -2.48 25.17 13.81
N LEU A 299 -2.75 26.37 14.34
CA LEU A 299 -3.72 26.53 15.44
C LEU A 299 -5.12 26.08 15.02
N VAL A 300 -5.56 26.42 13.80
CA VAL A 300 -6.86 25.96 13.25
C VAL A 300 -6.90 24.43 13.09
N ILE A 301 -5.75 23.76 12.94
CA ILE A 301 -5.69 22.30 12.85
C ILE A 301 -5.67 21.66 14.25
N TYR A 302 -4.73 22.08 15.10
CA TYR A 302 -4.42 21.37 16.35
C TYR A 302 -5.28 21.77 17.53
N ILE A 303 -5.73 23.03 17.65
CA ILE A 303 -6.60 23.43 18.77
C ILE A 303 -7.91 22.61 18.73
N PRO A 304 -8.65 22.54 17.60
CA PRO A 304 -9.87 21.76 17.55
C PRO A 304 -9.65 20.29 17.84
N LEU A 305 -8.54 19.70 17.37
CA LEU A 305 -8.20 18.31 17.65
C LEU A 305 -7.98 18.06 19.15
N ILE A 306 -7.26 18.96 19.83
CA ILE A 306 -7.04 18.89 21.28
C ILE A 306 -8.37 19.06 22.04
N LEU A 307 -9.19 20.04 21.65
CA LEU A 307 -10.50 20.28 22.27
C LEU A 307 -11.45 19.10 22.08
N ILE A 308 -11.42 18.44 20.91
CA ILE A 308 -12.18 17.21 20.66
C ILE A 308 -11.69 16.10 21.60
N GLY A 309 -10.39 15.90 21.73
CA GLY A 309 -9.82 14.90 22.64
C GLY A 309 -10.23 15.12 24.10
N LEU A 310 -10.09 16.35 24.59
CA LEU A 310 -10.51 16.76 25.94
C LEU A 310 -12.02 16.60 26.14
N GLY A 311 -12.81 17.00 25.15
CA GLY A 311 -14.25 16.84 25.16
C GLY A 311 -14.67 15.38 25.25
N LEU A 312 -14.07 14.50 24.43
CA LEU A 312 -14.34 13.07 24.47
C LEU A 312 -13.96 12.43 25.81
N GLN A 313 -12.83 12.82 26.40
CA GLN A 313 -12.43 12.36 27.75
C GLN A 313 -13.40 12.83 28.84
N HIS A 314 -14.02 14.00 28.67
CA HIS A 314 -15.03 14.49 29.60
C HIS A 314 -16.39 13.78 29.42
N ILE A 315 -16.71 13.38 28.19
CA ILE A 315 -17.98 12.74 27.83
C ILE A 315 -17.99 11.25 28.15
N PHE A 316 -16.85 10.59 28.00
CA PHE A 316 -16.70 9.14 28.17
C PHE A 316 -15.66 8.81 29.23
N ASN A 317 -15.98 7.85 30.11
CA ASN A 317 -14.97 7.25 30.97
C ASN A 317 -14.05 6.29 30.19
N ILE A 318 -13.03 5.75 30.87
CA ILE A 318 -12.08 4.78 30.27
C ILE A 318 -12.74 3.50 29.75
N HIS A 319 -13.95 3.17 30.21
CA HIS A 319 -14.73 2.01 29.75
C HIS A 319 -15.71 2.38 28.61
N GLY A 320 -15.68 3.61 28.11
CA GLY A 320 -16.55 4.10 27.04
C GLY A 320 -17.99 4.40 27.47
N GLN A 321 -18.27 4.46 28.78
CA GLN A 321 -19.60 4.82 29.28
C GLN A 321 -19.76 6.33 29.34
N LEU A 322 -20.95 6.80 28.97
CA LEU A 322 -21.32 8.22 29.00
C LEU A 322 -21.33 8.72 30.45
N THR A 323 -20.48 9.69 30.76
CA THR A 323 -20.39 10.31 32.09
C THR A 323 -21.17 11.62 32.14
N SER A 324 -21.01 12.48 31.14
CA SER A 324 -21.68 13.78 31.06
C SER A 324 -21.70 14.31 29.63
N PHE A 325 -22.82 14.87 29.18
CA PHE A 325 -22.91 15.47 27.83
C PHE A 325 -22.90 16.99 27.91
N GLY A 326 -23.97 17.62 28.43
CA GLY A 326 -24.02 19.05 28.70
C GLY A 326 -23.49 19.97 27.58
N LEU A 327 -22.93 21.12 27.98
CA LEU A 327 -22.35 22.10 27.05
C LEU A 327 -21.06 21.60 26.38
N VAL A 328 -20.20 20.88 27.12
CA VAL A 328 -18.92 20.36 26.61
C VAL A 328 -19.15 19.35 25.48
N GLY A 329 -20.10 18.43 25.66
CA GLY A 329 -20.51 17.46 24.64
C GLY A 329 -21.09 18.12 23.41
N THR A 330 -21.95 19.12 23.60
CA THR A 330 -22.52 19.90 22.49
C THR A 330 -21.42 20.61 21.70
N PHE A 331 -20.49 21.30 22.37
CA PHE A 331 -19.37 21.98 21.71
C PHE A 331 -18.43 21.01 20.97
N THR A 332 -18.17 19.85 21.57
CA THR A 332 -17.34 18.79 20.96
C THR A 332 -17.97 18.28 19.67
N VAL A 333 -19.27 17.95 19.70
CA VAL A 333 -20.01 17.48 18.53
C VAL A 333 -20.05 18.55 17.44
N LEU A 334 -20.35 19.80 17.78
CA LEU A 334 -20.35 20.90 16.81
C LEU A 334 -18.99 21.09 16.15
N THR A 335 -17.90 21.00 16.93
CA THR A 335 -16.54 21.08 16.40
C THR A 335 -16.25 19.95 15.42
N ILE A 336 -16.60 18.70 15.77
CA ILE A 336 -16.47 17.54 14.87
C ILE A 336 -17.27 17.77 13.58
N LEU A 337 -18.52 18.23 13.67
CA LEU A 337 -19.39 18.46 12.52
C LEU A 337 -18.82 19.53 11.57
N ILE A 338 -18.28 20.64 12.11
CA ILE A 338 -17.66 21.70 11.30
C ILE A 338 -16.50 21.14 10.47
N PHE A 339 -15.59 20.39 11.09
CA PHE A 339 -14.45 19.79 10.39
C PHE A 339 -14.88 18.68 9.43
N MET A 340 -15.88 17.88 9.80
CA MET A 340 -16.44 16.85 8.94
C MET A 340 -17.02 17.48 7.66
N VAL A 341 -17.79 18.56 7.77
CA VAL A 341 -18.33 19.29 6.62
C VAL A 341 -17.20 19.86 5.76
N ASP A 342 -16.18 20.48 6.36
CA ASP A 342 -15.02 21.02 5.63
C ASP A 342 -14.28 19.93 4.82
N ILE A 343 -14.07 18.75 5.42
CA ILE A 343 -13.45 17.60 4.76
C ILE A 343 -14.34 17.05 3.64
N VAL A 344 -15.65 16.92 3.87
CA VAL A 344 -16.60 16.45 2.85
C VAL A 344 -16.63 17.40 1.66
N LEU A 345 -16.69 18.70 1.89
CA LEU A 345 -16.65 19.71 0.82
C LEU A 345 -15.34 19.63 0.02
N ALA A 346 -14.20 19.48 0.70
CA ALA A 346 -12.90 19.28 0.04
C ALA A 346 -12.80 17.96 -0.75
N ALA A 347 -13.50 16.91 -0.29
CA ALA A 347 -13.55 15.62 -0.99
C ALA A 347 -14.43 15.69 -2.25
N MET A 348 -15.54 16.44 -2.20
CA MET A 348 -16.47 16.58 -3.32
C MET A 348 -16.01 17.63 -4.34
N MET A 349 -15.33 18.69 -3.92
CA MET A 349 -14.89 19.81 -4.76
C MET A 349 -13.35 19.94 -4.69
N PRO A 350 -12.62 19.47 -5.73
CA PRO A 350 -11.15 19.47 -5.71
C PRO A 350 -10.49 20.86 -5.57
N THR A 351 -11.22 21.94 -5.87
CA THR A 351 -10.75 23.33 -5.76
C THR A 351 -11.13 23.99 -4.43
N TYR A 352 -11.86 23.30 -3.56
CA TYR A 352 -12.30 23.85 -2.27
C TYR A 352 -11.13 23.95 -1.30
N PRO A 353 -10.75 25.17 -0.84
CA PRO A 353 -9.72 25.33 0.17
C PRO A 353 -10.26 24.97 1.55
N LEU A 354 -9.53 24.11 2.27
CA LEU A 354 -9.86 23.71 3.65
C LEU A 354 -9.89 24.93 4.58
N LEU A 355 -10.59 24.81 5.71
CA LEU A 355 -10.77 25.87 6.70
C LEU A 355 -9.44 26.51 7.13
N PHE A 356 -8.44 25.68 7.44
CA PHE A 356 -7.11 26.17 7.83
C PHE A 356 -6.39 26.90 6.68
N GLU A 357 -6.66 26.59 5.42
CA GLU A 357 -6.09 27.29 4.26
C GLU A 357 -6.73 28.65 4.06
N ARG A 358 -8.06 28.72 4.22
CA ARG A 358 -8.84 29.96 4.13
C ARG A 358 -8.45 30.95 5.21
N LEU A 359 -8.44 30.51 6.48
CA LEU A 359 -8.18 31.40 7.62
C LEU A 359 -6.72 31.87 7.71
N SER A 360 -5.76 31.07 7.21
CA SER A 360 -4.34 31.45 7.21
C SER A 360 -3.87 32.13 5.92
N HIS A 361 -4.71 32.22 4.90
CA HIS A 361 -4.31 32.63 3.54
C HIS A 361 -3.09 31.86 3.02
N THR A 362 -3.08 30.54 3.26
CA THR A 362 -2.05 29.62 2.76
C THR A 362 -2.64 28.60 1.80
N THR A 363 -1.78 27.96 1.01
CA THR A 363 -2.13 26.83 0.17
C THR A 363 -1.04 25.77 0.26
N THR A 364 -1.44 24.52 0.06
CA THR A 364 -0.52 23.38 0.03
C THR A 364 -0.27 23.01 -1.42
N ILE A 365 1.00 23.03 -1.82
CA ILE A 365 1.44 22.73 -3.18
C ILE A 365 2.30 21.46 -3.16
N SER A 366 2.36 20.76 -4.30
CA SER A 366 3.35 19.71 -4.45
C SER A 366 4.73 20.29 -4.75
N SER A 367 5.75 19.81 -4.06
CA SER A 367 7.16 20.09 -4.31
C SER A 367 7.84 19.01 -5.16
N PHE A 368 7.08 18.07 -5.74
CA PHE A 368 7.63 17.02 -6.60
C PHE A 368 8.17 17.62 -7.91
N VAL A 369 9.41 17.27 -8.26
CA VAL A 369 10.11 17.71 -9.47
C VAL A 369 10.39 16.48 -10.33
N THR A 370 9.92 16.48 -11.57
CA THR A 370 10.15 15.39 -12.53
C THR A 370 11.59 15.47 -13.09
N ASP A 371 12.17 14.34 -13.49
CA ASP A 371 13.52 14.28 -14.10
C ASP A 371 13.68 15.25 -15.28
N GLU A 372 12.65 15.45 -16.12
CA GLU A 372 12.67 16.44 -17.21
C GLU A 372 12.83 17.91 -16.74
N GLN A 373 12.30 18.24 -15.56
CA GLN A 373 12.41 19.58 -14.96
C GLN A 373 13.77 19.82 -14.30
N GLN A 374 14.53 18.77 -14.00
CA GLN A 374 15.89 18.89 -13.46
C GLN A 374 16.91 19.22 -14.56
N THR A 375 16.67 18.78 -15.80
CA THR A 375 17.55 19.01 -16.95
C THR A 375 17.25 20.27 -17.76
N ALA A 376 16.12 20.95 -17.50
CA ALA A 376 15.82 22.21 -18.16
C ALA A 376 16.76 23.32 -17.63
N PRO A 377 17.52 24.03 -18.50
CA PRO A 377 18.30 25.19 -18.05
C PRO A 377 17.35 26.19 -17.39
N ILE A 378 17.81 26.84 -16.32
CA ILE A 378 17.05 27.81 -15.51
C ILE A 378 16.57 28.96 -16.41
N ARG A 379 15.46 28.76 -17.11
CA ARG A 379 14.76 29.82 -17.81
C ARG A 379 14.01 30.56 -16.71
N LYS A 380 14.43 31.80 -16.44
CA LYS A 380 13.72 32.73 -15.54
C LYS A 380 12.22 32.54 -15.78
N GLN A 381 11.52 32.07 -14.75
CA GLN A 381 10.08 31.90 -14.78
C GLN A 381 9.46 33.25 -15.16
N SER A 382 9.05 33.39 -16.42
CA SER A 382 8.17 34.47 -16.83
C SER A 382 6.88 34.29 -16.05
N THR A 383 6.56 35.28 -15.23
CA THR A 383 5.29 35.51 -14.56
C THR A 383 4.11 34.91 -15.32
N PRO A 384 3.21 34.13 -14.68
CA PRO A 384 1.95 33.79 -15.29
C PRO A 384 1.21 35.10 -15.57
N SER A 385 0.89 35.37 -16.83
CA SER A 385 0.01 36.46 -17.21
C SER A 385 -1.30 36.32 -16.45
N SER A 386 -1.68 37.36 -15.72
CA SER A 386 -2.96 37.48 -15.03
C SER A 386 -4.11 36.98 -15.90
N PRO A 387 -5.07 36.19 -15.38
CA PRO A 387 -6.25 35.84 -16.15
C PRO A 387 -6.98 37.14 -16.51
N LYS A 388 -7.10 37.43 -17.80
CA LYS A 388 -7.98 38.49 -18.30
C LYS A 388 -9.38 38.19 -17.77
N LYS A 389 -9.87 39.02 -16.85
CA LYS A 389 -11.28 39.06 -16.48
C LYS A 389 -12.05 39.50 -17.72
N ASN A 390 -12.67 38.56 -18.43
CA ASN A 390 -13.71 38.89 -19.39
C ASN A 390 -14.93 39.34 -18.59
N TYR A 391 -15.03 40.65 -18.36
CA TYR A 391 -16.31 41.28 -18.03
C TYR A 391 -17.15 41.26 -19.30
N THR A 392 -18.07 40.30 -19.42
CA THR A 392 -19.21 40.47 -20.32
C THR A 392 -20.15 41.48 -19.68
N THR A 393 -20.03 42.74 -20.10
CA THR A 393 -21.02 43.78 -19.81
C THR A 393 -22.32 43.44 -20.53
N ARG A 394 -23.38 43.31 -19.72
CA ARG A 394 -24.77 43.14 -20.13
C ARG A 394 -25.28 44.47 -20.71
N SER A 395 -24.97 44.80 -21.97
CA SER A 395 -25.62 45.93 -22.66
C SER A 395 -25.59 45.91 -24.19
N GLU A 396 -25.38 44.77 -24.85
CA GLU A 396 -25.47 44.68 -26.32
C GLU A 396 -26.36 43.50 -26.74
N ARG A 397 -27.67 43.65 -26.53
CA ARG A 397 -28.68 42.77 -27.15
C ARG A 397 -29.86 43.53 -27.75
N HIS A 398 -29.70 44.83 -27.97
CA HIS A 398 -30.59 45.62 -28.79
C HIS A 398 -29.77 46.57 -29.65
N GLN A 399 -29.34 46.06 -30.81
CA GLN A 399 -29.32 46.81 -32.07
C GLN A 399 -28.84 45.87 -33.19
N SER A 400 -29.57 45.94 -34.30
CA SER A 400 -29.32 45.32 -35.62
C SER A 400 -29.73 43.86 -35.85
N ARG A 401 -30.96 43.78 -36.40
CA ARG A 401 -31.49 42.90 -37.46
C ARG A 401 -31.86 41.46 -37.13
#